data_AF-X0XDQ3-F1
#
_entry.id   AF-X0XDQ3-F1
#
_cell.length_a   1.000
_cell.length_b   1.000
_cell.length_c   1.000
_cell.angle_alpha   90.00
_cell.angle_beta   90.00
_cell.angle_gamma   90.00
#
_symmetry.space_group_name_H-M   'P 1'
#
loop_
_entity.id
_entity.type
_entity.pdbx_description
1 polymer ?
#
loop_
_entity_poly.entity_id
_entity_poly.type
_entity_poly.pdbx_seq_one_letter_code
_entity_poly.pdbx_strand_id
1 'polypeptide(L)'
;DLIQETHRRVPDCAVVLHGASSVPSSLIEEIDRYGGSMSKAKGVPIKMLQEAIKRGIRKINVDTDVRLAVTATIRRVLNERPDVFDPREYLGEARKKITSIVEEKTRAFGGANRVPEDFQPISLKEQAARYSRG
;
A
#
# COMPACT_ATOMS: atom_id res chain seq x y z
N ASP A 1 4.21 23.83 -5.48
CA ASP A 1 4.05 22.39 -5.81
C ASP A 1 2.61 22.15 -6.30
N LEU A 2 2.39 21.25 -7.25
CA LEU A 2 1.11 21.00 -7.91
C LEU A 2 0.05 20.43 -6.96
N ILE A 3 0.45 19.56 -6.03
CA ILE A 3 -0.48 18.97 -5.03
C ILE A 3 -1.06 20.07 -4.15
N GLN A 4 -0.21 20.96 -3.63
CA GLN A 4 -0.63 22.06 -2.76
C GLN A 4 -1.52 23.07 -3.50
N GLU A 5 -1.19 23.42 -4.74
CA GLU A 5 -2.03 24.30 -5.56
C GLU A 5 -3.38 23.65 -5.89
N THR A 6 -3.41 22.35 -6.15
CA THR A 6 -4.66 21.60 -6.36
C THR A 6 -5.52 21.65 -5.10
N HIS A 7 -4.94 21.34 -3.93
CA HIS A 7 -5.67 21.38 -2.67
C HIS A 7 -6.19 22.79 -2.35
N ARG A 8 -5.42 23.84 -2.66
CA ARG A 8 -5.87 25.24 -2.51
C ARG A 8 -7.10 25.56 -3.37
N ARG A 9 -7.22 24.96 -4.55
CA ARG A 9 -8.36 25.15 -5.46
C ARG A 9 -9.58 24.33 -5.07
N VAL A 10 -9.37 23.17 -4.47
CA VAL A 10 -10.44 22.24 -4.06
C VAL A 10 -10.21 21.75 -2.62
N PRO A 11 -10.33 22.64 -1.61
CA PRO A 11 -9.95 22.33 -0.23
C PRO A 11 -10.76 21.19 0.38
N ASP A 12 -12.01 21.05 -0.04
CA ASP A 12 -12.94 20.03 0.49
C ASP A 12 -12.96 18.73 -0.32
N CYS A 13 -12.19 18.66 -1.42
CA CYS A 13 -12.14 17.47 -2.26
C CYS A 13 -11.01 16.52 -1.81
N ALA A 14 -11.36 15.25 -1.57
CA ALA A 14 -10.38 14.21 -1.26
C ALA A 14 -9.58 13.81 -2.51
N VAL A 15 -8.33 14.26 -2.60
CA VAL A 15 -7.45 13.98 -3.75
C VAL A 15 -6.76 12.62 -3.61
N VAL A 16 -6.65 11.90 -4.72
CA VAL A 16 -6.09 10.53 -4.80
C VAL A 16 -4.73 10.55 -5.49
N LEU A 17 -3.76 9.83 -4.93
CA LEU A 17 -2.46 9.58 -5.56
C LEU A 17 -2.40 8.16 -6.13
N HIS A 18 -2.27 8.08 -7.46
CA HIS A 18 -2.09 6.83 -8.21
C HIS A 18 -0.60 6.47 -8.34
N GLY A 19 -0.30 5.20 -8.66
CA GLY A 19 1.07 4.76 -8.92
C GLY A 19 2.03 4.98 -7.76
N ALA A 20 1.54 4.89 -6.52
CA ALA A 20 2.25 5.37 -5.33
C ALA A 20 2.98 4.27 -4.55
N SER A 21 3.22 3.11 -5.18
CA SER A 21 4.02 2.05 -4.59
C SER A 21 5.48 2.48 -4.41
N SER A 22 6.09 2.04 -3.31
CA SER A 22 7.44 2.46 -2.91
C SER A 22 8.54 1.58 -3.48
N VAL A 23 8.20 0.38 -3.96
CA VAL A 23 9.11 -0.61 -4.56
C VAL A 23 10.33 -0.83 -3.64
N PRO A 24 10.14 -1.48 -2.47
CA PRO A 24 11.23 -1.67 -1.52
C PRO A 24 12.40 -2.45 -2.13
N SER A 25 13.61 -1.89 -2.07
CA SER A 25 14.82 -2.53 -2.62
C SER A 25 15.05 -3.92 -2.05
N SER A 26 14.73 -4.14 -0.78
CA SER A 26 14.84 -5.46 -0.14
C SER A 26 14.02 -6.55 -0.85
N LEU A 27 12.84 -6.22 -1.38
CA LEU A 27 12.03 -7.17 -2.14
C LEU A 27 12.59 -7.41 -3.54
N ILE A 28 13.16 -6.37 -4.15
CA ILE A 28 13.84 -6.49 -5.45
C ILE A 28 15.07 -7.38 -5.32
N GLU A 29 15.90 -7.15 -4.31
CA GLU A 29 17.08 -7.95 -3.99
C GLU A 29 16.71 -9.40 -3.68
N GLU A 30 15.62 -9.64 -2.94
CA GLU A 30 15.11 -10.98 -2.67
C GLU A 30 14.64 -11.67 -3.95
N ILE A 31 13.89 -10.98 -4.82
CA ILE A 31 13.46 -11.53 -6.12
C ILE A 31 14.67 -11.87 -7.00
N ASP A 32 15.64 -10.96 -7.12
CA ASP A 32 16.82 -11.15 -7.96
C ASP A 32 17.70 -12.29 -7.44
N ARG A 33 17.81 -12.45 -6.10
CA ARG A 33 18.53 -13.57 -5.47
C ARG A 33 17.93 -14.93 -5.84
N TYR A 34 16.61 -15.03 -5.96
CA TYR A 34 15.92 -16.29 -6.27
C TYR A 34 15.42 -16.33 -7.72
N GLY A 35 16.29 -15.94 -8.66
CA GLY A 35 16.11 -16.15 -10.11
C GLY A 35 15.14 -15.17 -10.79
N GLY A 36 14.91 -14.00 -10.21
CA GLY A 36 14.20 -12.88 -10.84
C GLY A 36 15.13 -11.87 -11.53
N SER A 37 14.55 -10.87 -12.18
CA SER A 37 15.30 -9.76 -12.78
C SER A 37 14.48 -8.47 -12.71
N MET A 38 14.66 -7.71 -11.63
CA MET A 38 13.85 -6.55 -11.27
C MET A 38 14.69 -5.34 -10.83
N SER A 39 16.02 -5.42 -10.86
CA SER A 39 16.97 -4.37 -10.43
C SER A 39 16.75 -2.96 -10.99
N LYS A 40 15.98 -2.80 -12.07
CA LYS A 40 15.64 -1.49 -12.65
C LYS A 40 14.39 -0.85 -12.04
N ALA A 41 13.61 -1.58 -11.24
CA ALA A 41 12.37 -1.10 -10.67
C ALA A 41 12.64 -0.03 -9.61
N LYS A 42 11.92 1.09 -9.69
CA LYS A 42 11.96 2.19 -8.71
C LYS A 42 10.54 2.58 -8.33
N GLY A 43 10.37 3.00 -7.08
CA GLY A 43 9.08 3.43 -6.56
C GLY A 43 9.16 4.81 -5.91
N VAL A 44 8.05 5.22 -5.32
CA VAL A 44 7.92 6.52 -4.67
C VAL A 44 8.43 6.44 -3.22
N PRO A 45 9.43 7.25 -2.83
CA PRO A 45 9.93 7.26 -1.46
C PRO A 45 8.82 7.58 -0.45
N ILE A 46 8.78 6.84 0.67
CA ILE A 46 7.77 7.05 1.73
C ILE A 46 7.74 8.50 2.22
N LYS A 47 8.90 9.16 2.36
CA LYS A 47 8.97 10.58 2.76
C LYS A 47 8.21 11.51 1.81
N MET A 48 8.24 11.24 0.50
CA MET A 48 7.48 12.02 -0.48
C MET A 48 5.98 11.78 -0.35
N LEU A 49 5.56 10.55 -0.07
CA LEU A 49 4.16 10.21 0.17
C LEU A 49 3.63 10.89 1.45
N GLN A 50 4.43 10.89 2.52
CA GLN A 50 4.11 11.59 3.77
C GLN A 50 3.95 13.10 3.54
N GLU A 51 4.84 13.69 2.74
CA GLU A 51 4.76 15.10 2.39
C GLU A 51 3.53 15.40 1.50
N ALA A 52 3.19 14.50 0.58
CA ALA A 52 1.98 14.62 -0.24
C ALA A 52 0.69 14.57 0.61
N ILE A 53 0.64 13.74 1.65
CA ILE A 53 -0.48 13.70 2.62
C ILE A 53 -0.65 15.05 3.31
N LYS A 54 0.44 15.65 3.80
CA LYS A 54 0.41 16.99 4.43
C LYS A 54 -0.10 18.08 3.48
N ARG A 55 0.08 17.90 2.17
CA ARG A 55 -0.33 18.85 1.12
C ARG A 55 -1.75 18.63 0.59
N GLY A 56 -2.47 17.61 1.07
CA GLY A 56 -3.89 17.41 0.75
C GLY A 56 -4.26 16.07 0.12
N ILE A 57 -3.30 15.15 -0.11
CA ILE A 57 -3.65 13.78 -0.55
C ILE A 57 -4.36 13.03 0.58
N ARG A 58 -5.49 12.39 0.26
CA ARG A 58 -6.34 11.63 1.20
C ARG A 58 -6.44 10.14 0.89
N LYS A 59 -6.06 9.70 -0.31
CA LYS A 59 -6.01 8.28 -0.71
C LYS A 59 -4.74 7.98 -1.50
N ILE A 60 -4.05 6.90 -1.14
CA ILE A 60 -2.81 6.45 -1.80
C ILE A 60 -3.03 5.05 -2.35
N ASN A 61 -2.81 4.86 -3.65
CA ASN A 61 -2.95 3.55 -4.29
C ASN A 61 -1.62 2.79 -4.24
N VAL A 62 -1.64 1.60 -3.65
CA VAL A 62 -0.49 0.71 -3.51
C VAL A 62 -0.86 -0.67 -4.05
N ASP A 63 -0.07 -1.18 -4.99
CA ASP A 63 -0.31 -2.49 -5.62
C ASP A 63 1.00 -3.22 -5.90
N THR A 64 1.95 -2.55 -6.57
CA THR A 64 3.26 -3.13 -6.89
C THR A 64 3.97 -3.69 -5.66
N ASP A 65 3.89 -3.01 -4.51
CA ASP A 65 4.56 -3.47 -3.28
C ASP A 65 4.04 -4.82 -2.78
N VAL A 66 2.72 -5.06 -2.84
CA VAL A 66 2.14 -6.34 -2.40
C VAL A 66 2.41 -7.45 -3.42
N ARG A 67 2.47 -7.13 -4.71
CA ARG A 67 2.88 -8.09 -5.76
C ARG A 67 4.33 -8.52 -5.60
N LEU A 68 5.23 -7.57 -5.31
CA LEU A 68 6.64 -7.85 -5.03
C LEU A 68 6.78 -8.70 -3.77
N ALA A 69 6.01 -8.41 -2.72
CA ALA A 69 6.02 -9.17 -1.47
C ALA A 69 5.69 -10.65 -1.68
N VAL A 70 4.62 -10.91 -2.43
CA VAL A 70 4.19 -12.28 -2.77
C VAL A 70 5.26 -12.95 -3.61
N THR A 71 5.73 -12.29 -4.67
CA THR A 71 6.69 -12.87 -5.61
C THR A 71 8.02 -13.19 -4.93
N ALA A 72 8.57 -12.27 -4.14
CA ALA A 72 9.78 -12.47 -3.36
C ALA A 72 9.64 -13.68 -2.42
N THR A 73 8.55 -13.71 -1.66
CA THR A 73 8.31 -14.77 -0.66
C THR A 73 8.18 -16.14 -1.31
N ILE A 74 7.40 -16.26 -2.39
CA ILE A 74 7.21 -17.55 -3.07
C ILE A 74 8.54 -18.04 -3.66
N ARG A 75 9.28 -17.16 -4.35
CA ARG A 75 10.58 -17.52 -4.93
C ARG A 75 11.56 -18.01 -3.86
N ARG A 76 11.64 -17.30 -2.73
CA ARG A 76 12.48 -17.69 -1.61
C ARG A 76 12.07 -19.05 -1.05
N VAL A 77 10.79 -19.23 -0.70
CA VAL A 77 10.30 -20.46 -0.04
C VAL A 77 10.54 -21.68 -0.94
N LEU A 78 10.19 -21.61 -2.22
CA LEU A 78 10.35 -22.74 -3.14
C LEU A 78 11.81 -23.06 -3.46
N ASN A 79 12.72 -22.08 -3.36
CA ASN A 79 14.15 -22.32 -3.57
C ASN A 79 14.87 -22.81 -2.30
N GLU A 80 14.48 -22.34 -1.12
CA GLU A 80 15.08 -22.74 0.16
C GLU A 80 14.51 -24.04 0.71
N ARG A 81 13.26 -24.38 0.35
CA ARG A 81 12.54 -25.56 0.83
C ARG A 81 11.92 -26.32 -0.36
N PRO A 82 12.73 -27.07 -1.14
CA PRO A 82 12.29 -27.73 -2.37
C PRO A 82 11.28 -28.87 -2.13
N ASP A 83 11.15 -29.33 -0.89
CA ASP A 83 10.16 -30.31 -0.44
C ASP A 83 8.75 -29.72 -0.28
N VAL A 84 8.63 -28.39 -0.22
CA VAL A 84 7.33 -27.71 -0.10
C VAL A 84 6.57 -27.77 -1.42
N PHE A 85 5.44 -28.46 -1.40
CA PHE A 85 4.50 -28.51 -2.51
C PHE A 85 3.13 -27.92 -2.14
N ASP A 86 2.77 -27.90 -0.85
CA ASP A 86 1.48 -27.42 -0.39
C ASP A 86 1.38 -25.89 -0.53
N PRO A 87 0.45 -25.38 -1.35
CA PRO A 87 0.28 -23.95 -1.55
C PRO A 87 0.01 -23.16 -0.28
N ARG A 88 -0.59 -23.79 0.73
CA ARG A 88 -0.92 -23.12 1.99
C ARG A 88 0.33 -22.66 2.74
N GLU A 89 1.46 -23.34 2.55
CA GLU A 89 2.71 -22.99 3.21
C GLU A 89 3.32 -21.72 2.62
N TYR A 90 3.65 -21.72 1.32
CA TYR A 90 4.28 -20.55 0.70
C TYR A 90 3.33 -19.36 0.55
N LEU A 91 2.02 -19.59 0.33
CA LEU A 91 1.02 -18.51 0.33
C LEU A 91 0.72 -18.00 1.74
N GLY A 92 0.86 -18.85 2.76
CA GLY A 92 0.77 -18.45 4.17
C GLY A 92 1.85 -17.44 4.54
N GLU A 93 3.10 -17.73 4.15
CA GLU A 93 4.24 -16.81 4.32
C GLU A 93 4.06 -15.54 3.49
N ALA A 94 3.61 -15.65 2.23
CA ALA A 94 3.34 -14.49 1.38
C ALA A 94 2.28 -13.55 1.99
N ARG A 95 1.22 -14.12 2.59
CA ARG A 95 0.19 -13.35 3.29
C ARG A 95 0.76 -12.60 4.49
N LYS A 96 1.61 -13.24 5.31
CA LYS A 96 2.31 -12.56 6.43
C LYS A 96 3.15 -11.38 5.93
N LYS A 97 3.86 -11.55 4.80
CA LYS A 97 4.67 -10.49 4.20
C LYS A 97 3.80 -9.33 3.70
N ILE A 98 2.67 -9.61 3.05
CA ILE A 98 1.69 -8.57 2.66
C ILE A 98 1.20 -7.83 3.90
N THR A 99 0.78 -8.53 4.95
CA THR A 99 0.29 -7.93 6.20
C THR A 99 1.32 -6.95 6.76
N SER A 100 2.59 -7.36 6.87
CA SER A 100 3.66 -6.50 7.37
C SER A 100 3.83 -5.21 6.56
N ILE A 101 3.77 -5.29 5.22
CA ILE A 101 3.86 -4.11 4.34
C ILE A 101 2.66 -3.19 4.50
N VAL A 102 1.45 -3.75 4.59
CA VAL A 102 0.22 -2.97 4.78
C VAL A 102 0.24 -2.27 6.13
N GLU A 103 0.69 -2.95 7.19
CA GLU A 103 0.85 -2.35 8.52
C GLU A 103 1.88 -1.23 8.53
N GLU A 104 3.06 -1.44 7.92
CA GLU A 104 4.11 -0.42 7.81
C GLU A 104 3.59 0.83 7.10
N LYS A 105 2.91 0.65 5.96
CA LYS A 105 2.34 1.77 5.19
C LYS A 105 1.21 2.46 5.92
N THR A 106 0.33 1.71 6.57
CA THR A 106 -0.77 2.26 7.36
C THR A 106 -0.22 3.15 8.49
N ARG A 107 0.84 2.72 9.18
CA ARG A 107 1.56 3.53 10.16
C ARG A 107 2.23 4.74 9.52
N ALA A 108 2.97 4.54 8.43
CA ALA A 108 3.70 5.62 7.74
C ALA A 108 2.77 6.72 7.20
N PHE A 109 1.55 6.37 6.80
CA PHE A 109 0.53 7.31 6.30
C PHE A 109 -0.33 7.92 7.41
N GLY A 110 -0.08 7.56 8.68
CA GLY A 110 -0.83 8.07 9.83
C GLY A 110 -2.28 7.57 9.88
N GLY A 111 -2.55 6.39 9.33
CA GLY A 111 -3.86 5.73 9.34
C GLY A 111 -4.05 4.71 10.46
N ALA A 112 -2.99 4.40 11.21
CA ALA A 112 -3.06 3.43 12.31
C ALA A 112 -3.92 3.96 13.47
N ASN A 113 -4.71 3.08 14.09
CA ASN A 113 -5.52 3.33 15.29
C ASN A 113 -6.57 4.46 15.18
N ARG A 114 -6.98 4.86 13.97
CA ARG A 114 -7.98 5.93 13.79
C ARG A 114 -9.44 5.50 13.97
N VAL A 115 -9.72 4.19 13.96
CA VAL A 115 -11.08 3.64 14.12
C VAL A 115 -11.14 2.89 15.46
N PRO A 116 -12.18 3.10 16.29
CA PRO A 116 -13.39 3.89 16.03
C PRO A 116 -13.31 5.38 16.46
N GLU A 117 -12.15 5.83 16.96
CA GLU A 117 -11.99 7.16 17.58
C GLU A 117 -12.34 8.33 16.64
N ASP A 118 -11.84 8.30 15.41
CA ASP A 118 -12.02 9.38 14.43
C ASP A 118 -13.22 9.17 13.50
N PHE A 119 -13.81 7.97 13.48
CA PHE A 119 -14.84 7.62 12.51
C PHE A 119 -15.80 6.55 13.02
N GLN A 120 -17.10 6.88 12.97
CA GLN A 120 -18.19 5.93 13.14
C GLN A 120 -18.74 5.55 11.75
N PRO A 121 -18.68 4.25 11.37
CA PRO A 121 -19.23 3.79 10.11
C PRO A 121 -20.73 4.12 9.98
N ILE A 122 -21.10 4.63 8.82
CA ILE A 122 -22.50 4.79 8.42
C ILE A 122 -22.82 3.79 7.31
N SER A 123 -24.08 3.37 7.24
CA SER A 123 -24.58 2.54 6.16
C SER A 123 -24.66 3.31 4.84
N LEU A 124 -24.66 2.57 3.72
CA LEU A 124 -24.88 3.16 2.40
C LEU A 124 -26.26 3.83 2.29
N LYS A 125 -27.26 3.35 3.02
CA LYS A 125 -28.60 3.96 3.08
C LYS A 125 -28.56 5.34 3.74
N GLU A 126 -27.83 5.48 4.85
CA GLU A 126 -27.63 6.76 5.52
C GLU A 126 -26.83 7.73 4.64
N GLN A 127 -25.78 7.26 3.98
CA GLN A 127 -24.99 8.09 3.06
C GLN A 127 -25.82 8.56 1.86
N ALA A 128 -26.66 7.70 1.27
CA ALA A 128 -27.59 8.09 0.21
C ALA A 128 -28.55 9.19 0.67
N ALA A 129 -29.09 9.06 1.89
CA ALA A 129 -29.97 10.07 2.47
C ALA A 129 -29.26 11.39 2.79
N ARG A 130 -27.93 11.40 2.97
CA ARG A 130 -27.13 12.63 3.09
C ARG A 130 -27.06 13.34 1.74
N TYR A 131 -26.73 12.64 0.66
CA TYR A 131 -26.68 13.23 -0.68
C TYR A 131 -28.00 13.87 -1.12
N SER A 132 -29.15 13.30 -0.72
CA SER A 132 -30.46 13.87 -1.04
C SER A 132 -30.77 15.19 -0.32
N ARG A 133 -30.00 15.59 0.69
CA ARG A 133 -30.24 16.82 1.48
C ARG A 133 -29.38 18.01 1.03
N GLY A 134 -28.50 17.80 0.03
CA GLY A 134 -27.42 18.74 -0.29
C GLY A 134 -26.27 18.67 0.71
#